data_AF-A0A9E2AI16-F1
#
_entry.id   AF-A0A9E2AI16-F1
#
_cell.length_a   1.000
_cell.length_b   1.000
_cell.length_c   1.000
_cell.angle_alpha   90.00
_cell.angle_beta   90.00
_cell.angle_gamma   90.00
#
_symmetry.space_group_name_H-M   'P 1'
#
loop_
_entity.id
_entity.type
_entity.pdbx_description
1 polymer ?
#
loop_
_entity_poly.entity_id
_entity_poly.type
_entity_poly.pdbx_seq_one_letter_code
_entity_poly.pdbx_strand_id
1 'polypeptide(L)'
;MNEPVVDVDWHPPRSSTAAWVMYDLANTIFALGVGSLYFASWITERNVPDIGLSITVSAAMIVVIAAGPLLGARSDHRGRRMPYLVRFTVLAIIPTFFLATVGVLPSLVLFALALIAVNLGSVMYDALLPDVSTTANRGIVSGLGVGVGYLGSFIALGVGIVALDRWGYPTV
;
A
#
# COMPACT_ATOMS: atom_id res chain seq x y z
N MET A 1 -15.29 24.63 33.99
CA MET A 1 -15.13 23.22 34.41
C MET A 1 -14.08 22.62 33.49
N ASN A 2 -12.84 22.53 33.96
CA ASN A 2 -11.79 21.81 33.25
C ASN A 2 -11.92 20.36 33.68
N GLU A 3 -12.44 19.51 32.81
CA GLU A 3 -12.34 18.07 33.04
C GLU A 3 -10.86 17.69 33.06
N PRO A 4 -10.39 16.90 34.03
CA PRO A 4 -9.03 16.40 34.01
C PRO A 4 -8.90 15.54 32.75
N VAL A 5 -8.04 15.96 31.82
CA VAL A 5 -7.58 15.11 30.72
C VAL A 5 -6.87 13.95 31.40
N VAL A 6 -7.56 12.82 31.55
CA VAL A 6 -6.96 11.58 32.01
C VAL A 6 -6.03 11.16 30.89
N ASP A 7 -4.77 11.56 30.98
CA ASP A 7 -3.69 11.05 30.14
C ASP A 7 -3.49 9.60 30.58
N VAL A 8 -4.30 8.71 30.01
CA VAL A 8 -4.08 7.27 30.15
C VAL A 8 -2.73 7.03 29.51
N ASP A 9 -1.72 6.68 30.31
CA ASP A 9 -0.36 6.31 29.90
C ASP A 9 -0.38 5.05 29.01
N TRP A 10 -1.04 5.13 27.86
CA TRP A 10 -1.11 4.08 26.86
C TRP A 10 0.21 4.04 26.13
N HIS A 11 0.94 2.96 26.36
CA HIS A 11 2.21 2.70 25.70
C HIS A 11 2.00 1.55 24.71
N PRO A 12 1.96 1.83 23.40
CA PRO A 12 1.83 0.77 22.41
C PRO A 12 3.06 -0.15 22.49
N PRO A 13 2.88 -1.47 22.34
CA PRO A 13 4.01 -2.39 22.34
C PRO A 13 4.87 -2.11 21.11
N ARG A 14 6.20 -2.23 21.28
CA ARG A 14 7.19 -1.95 20.21
C ARG A 14 6.93 -2.76 18.94
N SER A 15 6.34 -3.94 19.06
CA SER A 15 5.94 -4.79 17.93
C SER A 15 4.86 -4.15 17.06
N SER A 16 3.92 -3.39 17.63
CA SER A 16 2.87 -2.70 16.87
C SER A 16 3.46 -1.57 16.04
N THR A 17 4.37 -0.79 16.62
CA THR A 17 5.11 0.25 15.89
C THR A 17 5.96 -0.34 14.77
N ALA A 18 6.67 -1.45 15.04
CA ALA A 18 7.47 -2.14 14.03
C ALA A 18 6.60 -2.72 12.90
N ALA A 19 5.44 -3.31 13.21
CA ALA A 19 4.51 -3.82 12.21
C ALA A 19 3.93 -2.69 11.35
N TRP A 20 3.64 -1.53 11.94
CA TRP A 20 3.20 -0.35 11.21
C TRP A 20 4.28 0.15 10.24
N VAL A 21 5.53 0.30 10.71
CA VAL A 21 6.66 0.68 9.84
C VAL A 21 6.90 -0.35 8.72
N MET A 22 6.77 -1.64 9.00
CA MET A 22 6.90 -2.69 7.99
C MET A 22 5.80 -2.62 6.92
N TYR A 23 4.59 -2.24 7.31
CA TYR A 23 3.48 -2.03 6.38
C TYR A 23 3.77 -0.86 5.43
N ASP A 24 4.36 0.23 5.93
CA ASP A 24 4.81 1.36 5.09
C ASP A 24 5.82 0.93 4.01
N LEU A 25 6.80 0.13 4.43
CA LEU A 25 7.81 -0.46 3.56
C LEU A 25 7.18 -1.34 2.49
N ALA A 26 6.22 -2.20 2.85
CA ALA A 26 5.51 -3.03 1.89
C ALA A 26 4.71 -2.20 0.88
N ASN A 27 4.02 -1.16 1.34
CA ASN A 27 3.28 -0.24 0.45
C ASN A 27 4.21 0.48 -0.52
N THR A 28 5.39 0.92 -0.07
CA THR A 28 6.34 1.61 -0.93
C THR A 28 6.95 0.67 -1.96
N ILE A 29 7.27 -0.57 -1.57
CA ILE A 29 7.72 -1.61 -2.52
C ILE A 29 6.64 -1.85 -3.59
N PHE A 30 5.38 -1.97 -3.19
CA PHE A 30 4.28 -2.13 -4.15
C PHE A 30 4.16 -0.92 -5.08
N ALA A 31 4.12 0.29 -4.52
CA ALA A 31 3.88 1.52 -5.28
C ALA A 31 4.98 1.77 -6.32
N LEU A 32 6.25 1.61 -5.94
CA LEU A 32 7.35 1.79 -6.88
C LEU A 32 7.53 0.56 -7.78
N GLY A 33 7.63 -0.63 -7.20
CA GLY A 33 7.92 -1.86 -7.93
C GLY A 33 6.79 -2.24 -8.88
N VAL A 34 5.62 -2.54 -8.34
CA VAL A 34 4.46 -2.96 -9.15
C VAL A 34 3.79 -1.78 -9.83
N GLY A 35 3.56 -0.70 -9.07
CA GLY A 35 2.80 0.47 -9.53
C GLY A 35 3.47 1.28 -10.64
N SER A 36 4.81 1.29 -10.69
CA SER A 36 5.55 2.16 -11.62
C SER A 36 6.58 1.44 -12.47
N LEU A 37 7.44 0.58 -11.90
CA LEU A 37 8.59 0.03 -12.63
C LEU A 37 8.22 -1.20 -13.45
N TYR A 38 7.78 -2.27 -12.80
CA TYR A 38 7.73 -3.60 -13.42
C TYR A 38 6.50 -3.81 -14.29
N PHE A 39 5.33 -3.39 -13.82
CA PHE A 39 4.11 -3.58 -14.60
C PHE A 39 4.09 -2.67 -15.85
N ALA A 40 4.61 -1.45 -15.74
CA ALA A 40 4.77 -0.56 -16.88
C ALA A 40 5.71 -1.18 -17.93
N SER A 41 6.89 -1.66 -17.52
CA SER A 41 7.83 -2.33 -18.43
C SER A 41 7.19 -3.54 -19.13
N TRP A 42 6.47 -4.38 -18.39
CA TRP A 42 5.78 -5.56 -18.93
C TRP A 42 4.71 -5.23 -19.99
N ILE A 43 4.02 -4.09 -19.84
CA ILE A 43 3.05 -3.56 -20.80
C ILE A 43 3.76 -3.07 -22.07
N THR A 44 4.83 -2.29 -21.93
CA THR A 44 5.59 -1.73 -23.05
C THR A 44 6.20 -2.83 -23.92
N GLU A 45 6.74 -3.90 -23.33
CA GLU A 45 7.25 -5.08 -24.05
C GLU A 45 6.19 -5.77 -24.93
N ARG A 46 4.91 -5.61 -24.60
CA ARG A 46 3.78 -6.21 -25.34
C ARG A 46 3.19 -5.27 -26.37
N ASN A 47 3.87 -4.16 -26.68
CA ASN A 47 3.42 -3.12 -27.61
C ASN A 47 2.05 -2.54 -27.23
N VAL A 48 1.72 -2.53 -25.94
CA VAL A 48 0.49 -1.91 -25.43
C VAL A 48 0.80 -0.45 -25.13
N PRO A 49 0.03 0.51 -25.67
CA PRO A 49 0.32 1.93 -25.44
C PRO A 49 0.06 2.34 -23.98
N ASP A 50 0.91 3.21 -23.45
CA ASP A 50 0.91 3.71 -22.06
C ASP A 50 -0.43 4.32 -21.62
N ILE A 51 -1.26 4.74 -22.57
CA ILE A 51 -2.61 5.24 -22.31
C ILE A 51 -3.49 4.19 -21.62
N GLY A 52 -3.31 2.90 -21.93
CA GLY A 52 -4.07 1.82 -21.29
C GLY A 52 -3.79 1.72 -19.79
N LEU A 53 -2.52 1.82 -19.42
CA LEU A 53 -2.09 1.88 -18.02
C LEU A 53 -2.61 3.16 -17.34
N SER A 54 -2.50 4.30 -18.01
CA SER A 54 -2.94 5.60 -17.50
C SER A 54 -4.45 5.63 -17.21
N ILE A 55 -5.27 5.09 -18.12
CA ILE A 55 -6.72 4.94 -17.94
C ILE A 55 -7.01 4.00 -16.76
N THR A 56 -6.27 2.90 -16.65
CA THR A 56 -6.43 1.91 -15.57
C THR A 56 -6.16 2.53 -14.20
N VAL A 57 -5.05 3.26 -14.06
CA VAL A 57 -4.71 4.00 -12.83
C VAL A 57 -5.79 5.04 -12.53
N SER A 58 -6.20 5.83 -13.52
CA SER A 58 -7.21 6.89 -13.33
C SER A 58 -8.55 6.32 -12.87
N ALA A 59 -9.02 5.25 -13.51
CA ALA A 59 -10.25 4.57 -13.12
C ALA A 59 -10.17 4.00 -11.70
N ALA A 60 -9.05 3.37 -11.34
CA ALA A 60 -8.79 2.91 -9.98
C ALA A 60 -8.84 4.05 -8.96
N MET A 61 -8.21 5.19 -9.25
CA MET A 61 -8.19 6.35 -8.34
C MET A 61 -9.57 6.99 -8.17
N ILE A 62 -10.42 7.02 -9.21
CA ILE A 62 -11.81 7.45 -9.08
C ILE A 62 -12.57 6.56 -8.08
N VAL A 63 -12.37 5.24 -8.17
CA VAL A 63 -12.97 4.29 -7.22
C VAL A 63 -12.46 4.53 -5.80
N VAL A 64 -11.16 4.75 -5.63
CA VAL A 64 -10.56 5.06 -4.32
C VAL A 64 -11.13 6.35 -3.74
N ILE A 65 -11.25 7.42 -4.53
CA ILE A 65 -11.81 8.71 -4.09
C ILE A 65 -13.27 8.53 -3.63
N ALA A 66 -14.06 7.75 -4.34
CA ALA A 66 -15.45 7.49 -3.98
C ALA A 66 -15.57 6.57 -2.74
N ALA A 67 -14.77 5.51 -2.65
CA ALA A 67 -14.87 4.50 -1.62
C ALA A 67 -14.13 4.88 -0.32
N GLY A 68 -13.05 5.66 -0.41
CA GLY A 68 -12.18 6.04 0.70
C GLY A 68 -12.91 6.67 1.88
N PRO A 69 -13.67 7.77 1.69
CA PRO A 69 -14.43 8.41 2.77
C PRO A 69 -15.46 7.47 3.40
N LEU A 70 -16.14 6.69 2.57
CA LEU A 70 -17.18 5.77 3.00
C LEU A 70 -16.62 4.63 3.87
N LEU A 71 -15.46 4.10 3.49
CA LEU A 71 -14.76 3.06 4.23
C LEU A 71 -14.09 3.62 5.49
N GLY A 72 -13.50 4.82 5.41
CA GLY A 72 -12.97 5.58 6.54
C GLY A 72 -14.00 5.72 7.64
N ALA A 73 -15.15 6.33 7.31
CA ALA A 73 -16.26 6.51 8.24
C ALA A 73 -16.75 5.19 8.84
N ARG A 74 -16.87 4.12 8.04
CA ARG A 74 -17.29 2.80 8.54
C ARG A 74 -16.27 2.18 9.51
N SER A 75 -14.98 2.38 9.25
CA SER A 75 -13.92 1.86 10.11
C SER A 75 -13.88 2.60 11.46
N ASP A 76 -14.14 3.90 11.43
CA ASP A 76 -14.17 4.75 12.62
C ASP A 76 -15.37 4.42 13.51
N HIS A 77 -16.56 4.25 12.92
CA HIS A 77 -17.78 3.89 13.67
C HIS A 77 -17.70 2.52 14.36
N ARG A 78 -16.95 1.56 13.81
CA ARG A 78 -16.82 0.21 14.37
C ARG A 78 -15.65 0.04 15.34
N GLY A 79 -14.79 1.06 15.48
CA GLY A 79 -13.63 1.04 16.38
C GLY A 79 -12.62 -0.09 16.12
N ARG A 80 -12.73 -0.80 14.98
CA ARG A 80 -11.92 -2.00 14.67
C ARG A 80 -11.34 -1.84 13.27
N ARG A 81 -10.21 -1.12 13.15
CA ARG A 81 -9.52 -0.81 11.88
C ARG A 81 -8.70 -1.99 11.35
N MET A 82 -8.07 -2.78 12.23
CA MET A 82 -7.21 -3.92 11.86
C MET A 82 -7.89 -4.98 10.95
N PRO A 83 -9.13 -5.45 11.22
CA PRO A 83 -9.79 -6.42 10.34
C PRO A 83 -10.04 -5.90 8.92
N TYR A 84 -10.27 -4.60 8.76
CA TYR A 84 -10.43 -3.98 7.43
C TYR A 84 -9.09 -3.93 6.71
N LEU A 85 -8.03 -3.50 7.40
CA LEU A 85 -6.69 -3.47 6.86
C LEU A 85 -6.30 -4.85 6.30
N VAL A 86 -6.42 -5.91 7.10
CA VAL A 86 -6.08 -7.28 6.70
C VAL A 86 -6.85 -7.72 5.45
N ARG A 87 -8.15 -7.39 5.35
CA ARG A 87 -8.95 -7.74 4.16
C ARG A 87 -8.44 -7.04 2.91
N PHE A 88 -8.12 -5.75 3.00
CA PHE A 88 -7.57 -5.00 1.87
C PHE A 88 -6.16 -5.47 1.51
N THR A 89 -5.31 -5.81 2.49
CA THR A 89 -4.00 -6.40 2.23
C THR A 89 -4.11 -7.74 1.50
N VAL A 90 -5.01 -8.63 1.93
CA VAL A 90 -5.24 -9.90 1.23
C VAL A 90 -5.79 -9.67 -0.19
N LEU A 91 -6.71 -8.70 -0.34
CA LEU A 91 -7.26 -8.30 -1.64
C LEU A 91 -6.21 -7.63 -2.54
N ALA A 92 -5.14 -7.06 -1.99
CA ALA A 92 -4.00 -6.55 -2.76
C ALA A 92 -3.06 -7.69 -3.17
N ILE A 93 -2.77 -8.62 -2.26
CA ILE A 93 -1.82 -9.72 -2.49
C ILE A 93 -2.32 -10.67 -3.58
N ILE A 94 -3.59 -11.07 -3.55
CA ILE A 94 -4.13 -12.08 -4.49
C ILE A 94 -4.02 -11.62 -5.95
N PRO A 95 -4.51 -10.44 -6.36
CA PRO A 95 -4.38 -9.97 -7.74
C PRO A 95 -2.93 -9.69 -8.13
N THR A 96 -2.11 -9.20 -7.19
CA THR A 96 -0.67 -8.98 -7.44
C THR A 96 0.07 -10.29 -7.71
N PHE A 97 -0.29 -11.37 -7.02
CA PHE A 97 0.30 -12.69 -7.23
C PHE A 97 -0.01 -13.26 -8.61
N PHE A 98 -1.21 -13.05 -9.13
CA PHE A 98 -1.61 -13.49 -10.48
C PHE A 98 -1.26 -12.48 -11.58
N LEU A 99 -0.70 -11.33 -11.22
CA LEU A 99 -0.37 -10.28 -12.18
C LEU A 99 0.65 -10.80 -13.21
N ALA A 100 0.50 -10.39 -14.47
CA ALA A 100 1.39 -10.79 -15.58
C ALA A 100 1.41 -12.29 -15.93
N THR A 101 0.62 -13.14 -15.25
CA THR A 101 0.45 -14.58 -15.58
C THR A 101 -0.65 -14.83 -16.61
N VAL A 102 -1.48 -13.82 -16.86
CA VAL A 102 -2.64 -13.85 -17.75
C VAL A 102 -2.46 -12.85 -18.90
N GLY A 103 -3.42 -12.81 -19.84
CA GLY A 103 -3.41 -11.83 -20.92
C GLY A 103 -3.35 -10.38 -20.44
N VAL A 104 -3.06 -9.45 -21.35
CA VAL A 104 -2.91 -8.01 -21.07
C VAL A 104 -4.14 -7.43 -20.38
N LEU A 105 -5.33 -7.59 -20.96
CA LEU A 105 -6.54 -6.98 -20.45
C LEU A 105 -6.93 -7.50 -19.05
N PRO A 106 -6.93 -8.82 -18.78
CA PRO A 106 -7.09 -9.32 -17.42
C PRO A 106 -6.02 -8.83 -16.44
N SER A 107 -4.76 -8.69 -16.88
CA SER A 107 -3.68 -8.16 -16.03
C SER A 107 -3.90 -6.70 -15.65
N LEU A 108 -4.44 -5.85 -16.56
CA LEU A 108 -4.84 -4.48 -16.24
C LEU A 108 -5.94 -4.43 -15.18
N VAL A 109 -6.91 -5.33 -15.26
CA VAL A 109 -7.99 -5.43 -14.25
C VAL A 109 -7.43 -5.87 -12.91
N LEU A 110 -6.57 -6.91 -12.88
CA LEU A 110 -5.90 -7.35 -11.66
C LEU A 110 -5.04 -6.25 -11.04
N PHE A 111 -4.32 -5.50 -11.87
CA PHE A 111 -3.55 -4.33 -11.44
C PHE A 111 -4.45 -3.26 -10.81
N ALA A 112 -5.55 -2.89 -11.46
CA ALA A 112 -6.51 -1.94 -10.92
C ALA A 112 -7.05 -2.39 -9.55
N LEU A 113 -7.42 -3.68 -9.42
CA LEU A 113 -7.93 -4.24 -8.17
C LEU A 113 -6.87 -4.18 -7.06
N ALA A 114 -5.63 -4.57 -7.36
CA ALA A 114 -4.52 -4.46 -6.41
C ALA A 114 -4.29 -3.01 -5.99
N LEU A 115 -4.25 -2.09 -6.95
CA LEU A 115 -4.03 -0.66 -6.71
C LEU A 115 -5.13 -0.05 -5.85
N ILE A 116 -6.40 -0.36 -6.11
CA ILE A 116 -7.53 0.06 -5.28
C ILE A 116 -7.38 -0.49 -3.86
N ALA A 117 -7.07 -1.77 -3.74
CA ALA A 117 -6.96 -2.43 -2.44
C ALA A 117 -5.81 -1.85 -1.59
N VAL A 118 -4.64 -1.60 -2.18
CA VAL A 118 -3.50 -0.96 -1.49
C VAL A 118 -3.86 0.44 -1.01
N ASN A 119 -4.47 1.26 -1.87
CA ASN A 119 -4.83 2.63 -1.51
C ASN A 119 -5.96 2.71 -0.47
N LEU A 120 -6.96 1.82 -0.55
CA LEU A 120 -7.99 1.75 0.51
C LEU A 120 -7.42 1.20 1.82
N GLY A 121 -6.46 0.27 1.73
CA GLY A 121 -5.71 -0.23 2.87
C GLY A 121 -4.85 0.86 3.52
N SER A 122 -4.21 1.73 2.73
CA SER A 122 -3.38 2.83 3.26
C SER A 122 -4.22 3.82 4.10
N VAL A 123 -5.44 4.15 3.67
CA VAL A 123 -6.36 4.98 4.47
C VAL A 123 -6.63 4.38 5.85
N MET A 124 -6.84 3.06 5.94
CA MET A 124 -7.04 2.36 7.22
C MET A 124 -5.77 2.32 8.06
N TYR A 125 -4.61 2.17 7.39
CA TYR A 125 -3.29 2.12 8.00
C TYR A 125 -2.88 3.47 8.61
N ASP A 126 -3.13 4.58 7.91
CA ASP A 126 -2.86 5.93 8.41
C ASP A 126 -3.70 6.21 9.66
N ALA A 127 -4.95 5.74 9.65
CA ALA A 127 -5.84 5.84 10.79
C ALA A 127 -5.37 5.01 12.00
N LEU A 128 -4.48 4.03 11.85
CA LEU A 128 -3.89 3.26 12.97
C LEU A 128 -2.70 3.96 13.64
N LEU A 129 -2.18 5.04 13.07
CA LEU A 129 -1.05 5.78 13.66
C LEU A 129 -1.27 6.18 15.13
N PRO A 130 -2.45 6.71 15.55
CA PRO A 130 -2.77 6.97 16.95
C PRO A 130 -2.69 5.74 17.87
N ASP A 131 -2.93 4.55 17.33
CA ASP A 131 -3.01 3.31 18.11
C ASP A 131 -1.61 2.70 18.34
N VAL A 132 -0.64 3.05 17.49
CA VAL A 132 0.76 2.55 17.51
C VAL A 132 1.78 3.60 17.96
N SER A 133 1.32 4.80 18.30
CA SER A 133 2.14 5.91 18.79
C SER A 133 1.49 6.59 20.00
N THR A 134 2.28 7.38 20.73
CA THR A 134 1.80 8.30 21.75
C THR A 134 1.74 9.72 21.17
N THR A 135 1.02 10.62 21.83
CA THR A 135 0.94 12.04 21.45
C THR A 135 2.34 12.68 21.33
N ALA A 136 3.28 12.29 22.20
CA ALA A 136 4.65 12.80 22.21
C ALA A 136 5.54 12.23 21.10
N ASN A 137 5.34 10.98 20.66
CA ASN A 137 6.23 10.31 19.70
C ASN A 137 5.63 10.11 18.30
N ARG A 138 4.38 10.51 18.06
CA ARG A 138 3.67 10.34 16.78
C ARG A 138 4.49 10.81 15.57
N GLY A 139 5.12 11.98 15.66
CA GLY A 139 5.95 12.53 14.57
C GLY A 139 7.17 11.67 14.28
N ILE A 140 7.81 11.12 15.32
CA ILE A 140 8.98 10.24 15.20
C ILE A 140 8.57 8.90 14.57
N VAL A 141 7.46 8.31 15.04
CA VAL A 141 6.96 7.03 14.50
C VAL A 141 6.58 7.17 13.03
N SER A 142 5.85 8.23 12.67
CA SER A 142 5.51 8.51 11.27
C SER A 142 6.74 8.76 10.41
N GLY A 143 7.70 9.55 10.89
CA GLY A 143 8.96 9.80 10.19
C GLY A 143 9.81 8.54 10.00
N LEU A 144 9.83 7.63 10.99
CA LEU A 144 10.47 6.32 10.87
C LEU A 144 9.76 5.44 9.84
N GLY A 145 8.42 5.46 9.83
CA GLY A 145 7.62 4.79 8.80
C GLY A 145 8.05 5.21 7.41
N VAL A 146 7.94 6.50 7.12
CA VAL A 146 8.30 7.08 5.81
C VAL A 146 9.77 6.84 5.46
N GLY A 147 10.69 7.03 6.42
CA GLY A 147 12.12 6.85 6.20
C GLY A 147 12.48 5.40 5.85
N VAL A 148 11.93 4.43 6.58
CA VAL A 148 12.09 3.01 6.26
C VAL A 148 11.29 2.63 5.01
N GLY A 149 10.15 3.27 4.76
CA GLY A 149 9.37 3.17 3.54
C GLY A 149 10.22 3.42 2.29
N TYR A 150 10.98 4.51 2.28
CA TYR A 150 11.91 4.82 1.19
C TYR A 150 13.04 3.78 1.01
N LEU A 151 13.45 3.06 2.06
CA LEU A 151 14.33 1.89 1.88
C LEU A 151 13.65 0.81 1.05
N GLY A 152 12.32 0.67 1.17
CA GLY A 152 11.48 -0.14 0.29
C GLY A 152 11.64 0.19 -1.18
N SER A 153 11.84 1.47 -1.56
CA SER A 153 12.10 1.84 -2.95
C SER A 153 13.40 1.25 -3.49
N PHE A 154 14.47 1.26 -2.69
CA PHE A 154 15.74 0.64 -3.05
C PHE A 154 15.62 -0.89 -3.10
N ILE A 155 14.87 -1.48 -2.16
CA ILE A 155 14.58 -2.92 -2.18
C ILE A 155 13.83 -3.30 -3.45
N ALA A 156 12.78 -2.54 -3.81
CA ALA A 156 12.04 -2.76 -5.04
C ALA A 156 13.02 -2.78 -6.22
N LEU A 157 13.77 -1.69 -6.44
CA LEU A 157 14.74 -1.58 -7.51
C LEU A 157 15.75 -2.75 -7.53
N GLY A 158 16.32 -3.09 -6.37
CA GLY A 158 17.28 -4.18 -6.22
C GLY A 158 16.69 -5.54 -6.56
N VAL A 159 15.44 -5.80 -6.20
CA VAL A 159 14.72 -7.03 -6.60
C VAL A 159 14.59 -7.10 -8.11
N GLY A 160 14.29 -6.00 -8.81
CA GLY A 160 14.29 -5.98 -10.27
C GLY A 160 15.64 -6.36 -10.87
N ILE A 161 16.72 -5.72 -10.41
CA ILE A 161 18.07 -5.96 -10.93
C ILE A 161 18.53 -7.40 -10.66
N VAL A 162 18.23 -7.98 -9.50
CA VAL A 162 18.76 -9.30 -9.13
C VAL A 162 17.85 -10.44 -9.58
N ALA A 163 16.53 -10.29 -9.41
CA ALA A 163 15.57 -11.36 -9.63
C ALA A 163 14.92 -11.32 -11.01
N LEU A 164 14.60 -10.14 -11.56
CA LEU A 164 13.99 -10.07 -12.90
C LEU A 164 15.04 -10.27 -14.00
N ASP A 165 16.22 -9.69 -13.87
CA ASP A 165 17.31 -9.89 -14.85
C ASP A 165 17.77 -11.36 -14.94
N ARG A 166 17.73 -12.09 -13.80
CA ARG A 166 18.18 -13.49 -13.75
C ARG A 166 17.09 -14.54 -13.95
N TRP A 167 15.90 -14.31 -13.40
CA TRP A 167 14.81 -15.30 -13.34
C TRP A 167 13.46 -14.78 -13.86
N GLY A 168 13.37 -13.49 -14.19
CA GLY A 168 12.17 -12.87 -14.73
C GLY A 168 12.24 -12.63 -16.24
N TYR A 169 11.26 -11.90 -16.75
CA TYR A 169 11.29 -11.43 -18.13
C TYR A 169 12.41 -10.38 -18.28
N PRO A 170 13.26 -10.48 -19.32
CA PRO A 170 14.43 -9.63 -19.46
C PRO A 170 13.98 -8.20 -19.78
N THR A 171 13.98 -7.36 -18.75
CA THR A 171 13.81 -5.90 -18.88
C THR A 171 15.19 -5.24 -18.90
N VAL A 172 16.00 -5.55 -19.92
CA VAL A 172 17.15 -4.78 -20.41
C VAL A 172 17.48 -5.18 -21.83
#